data_AF-A0A1Q7UDL1-F1
#
_entry.id   AF-A0A1Q7UDL1-F1
#
_cell.length_a   1.000
_cell.length_b   1.000
_cell.length_c   1.000
_cell.angle_alpha   90.00
_cell.angle_beta   90.00
_cell.angle_gamma   90.00
#
_symmetry.space_group_name_H-M   'P 1'
#
loop_
_entity.id
_entity.type
_entity.pdbx_description
1 polymer ?
#
loop_
_entity_poly.entity_id
_entity_poly.type
_entity_poly.pdbx_seq_one_letter_code
_entity_poly.pdbx_strand_id
1 'polypeptide(L)' 'MVTIGQAPRVDVVPAMADVLGPDVEIIERGALDGLGGDEIAQLAPESDDEVLVTRLTDGSSVFVGKRGVTPRASRDGWAC' A
#
# COMPACT_ATOMS: atom_id res chain seq x y z
N MET A 1 3.38 2.08 -9.80
CA MET A 1 3.71 1.22 -8.65
C MET A 1 2.49 1.09 -7.76
N VAL A 2 2.15 -0.13 -7.35
CA VAL A 2 1.06 -0.40 -6.40
C VAL A 2 1.68 -0.92 -5.10
N THR A 3 1.27 -0.38 -3.96
CA THR A 3 1.73 -0.85 -2.65
C THR A 3 0.58 -1.29 -1.74
N ILE A 4 0.89 -2.14 -0.77
CA ILE A 4 -0.07 -2.62 0.24
C ILE A 4 -0.56 -1.47 1.12
N GLY A 5 0.30 -0.47 1.41
CA GLY A 5 0.01 0.63 2.32
C GLY A 5 -0.66 1.81 1.64
N GLN A 6 -0.26 3.01 2.04
CA GLN A 6 -0.69 4.26 1.43
C GLN A 6 0.41 4.84 0.55
N ALA A 7 0.00 5.52 -0.52
CA ALA A 7 0.85 6.35 -1.35
C ALA A 7 0.81 7.82 -0.90
N PRO A 8 1.88 8.61 -1.14
CA PRO A 8 3.16 8.19 -1.70
C PRO A 8 4.05 7.46 -0.68
N ARG A 9 4.91 6.56 -1.14
CA ARG A 9 5.90 5.84 -0.32
C ARG A 9 7.20 6.62 -0.21
N VAL A 10 7.21 7.59 0.71
CA VAL A 10 8.34 8.52 0.93
C VAL A 10 9.64 7.85 1.37
N ASP A 11 9.59 6.61 1.86
CA ASP A 11 10.72 5.85 2.37
C ASP A 11 11.47 5.03 1.31
N VAL A 12 10.88 4.79 0.13
CA VAL A 12 11.49 3.96 -0.92
C VAL A 12 11.44 4.56 -2.33
N VAL A 13 10.40 5.35 -2.65
CA VAL A 13 10.22 5.90 -3.99
C VAL A 13 11.36 6.83 -4.43
N PRO A 14 11.90 7.71 -3.56
CA PRO A 14 13.01 8.57 -3.98
C PRO A 14 14.22 7.77 -4.50
N ALA A 15 14.58 6.69 -3.80
CA ALA A 15 15.68 5.82 -4.21
C ALA A 15 15.38 5.07 -5.52
N MET A 16 14.12 4.71 -5.78
CA MET A 16 13.71 4.11 -7.05
C MET A 16 13.77 5.13 -8.20
N ALA A 17 13.34 6.37 -7.95
CA ALA A 17 13.40 7.45 -8.93
C ALA A 17 14.85 7.74 -9.36
N ASP A 18 15.79 7.73 -8.43
CA ASP A 18 17.23 7.91 -8.70
C ASP A 18 17.78 6.84 -9.66
N VAL A 19 17.28 5.60 -9.56
CA VAL A 19 17.70 4.47 -10.43
C VAL A 19 17.00 4.51 -11.79
N LEU A 20 15.70 4.83 -11.82
CA LEU A 20 14.90 4.86 -13.04
C LEU A 20 15.20 6.07 -13.94
N GLY A 21 15.64 7.18 -13.33
CA GLY A 21 15.97 8.41 -14.04
C GLY A 21 14.76 9.30 -14.38
N PRO A 22 15.02 10.51 -14.90
CA PRO A 22 13.99 11.54 -15.08
C PRO A 22 13.00 11.27 -16.22
N ASP A 23 13.32 10.34 -17.12
CA ASP A 23 12.48 10.01 -18.28
C ASP A 23 11.34 9.03 -17.94
N VAL A 24 11.25 8.58 -16.68
CA VAL A 24 10.21 7.67 -16.19
C VAL A 24 9.24 8.41 -15.28
N GLU A 25 7.97 8.44 -15.65
CA GLU A 25 6.90 8.91 -14.77
C GLU A 25 6.53 7.82 -13.75
N ILE A 26 6.67 8.12 -12.46
CA ILE A 26 6.27 7.23 -11.37
C ILE A 26 4.86 7.60 -10.91
N ILE A 27 3.90 6.74 -11.24
CA ILE A 27 2.53 6.83 -10.73
C ILE A 27 2.38 5.89 -9.52
N GLU A 28 2.04 6.43 -8.36
CA GLU A 28 1.87 5.67 -7.12
C GLU A 28 0.40 5.48 -6.74
N ARG A 29 0.04 4.27 -6.30
CA ARG A 29 -1.25 3.95 -5.70
C ARG A 29 -1.05 2.99 -4.52
N GLY A 30 -1.75 3.24 -3.43
CA GLY A 30 -1.76 2.40 -2.23
C GLY A 30 -3.11 1.72 -2.02
N ALA A 31 -3.10 0.44 -1.64
CA ALA A 31 -4.32 -0.31 -1.36
C ALA A 31 -5.12 0.23 -0.15
N LEU A 32 -4.48 1.06 0.69
CA LEU A 32 -5.11 1.75 1.83
C LEU A 32 -5.32 3.25 1.59
N ASP A 33 -5.14 3.73 0.35
CA ASP A 33 -5.37 5.14 0.02
C ASP A 33 -6.81 5.55 0.35
N GLY A 34 -6.96 6.73 0.95
CA GLY A 34 -8.26 7.30 1.34
C GLY A 34 -8.90 6.68 2.58
N LEU A 35 -8.28 5.68 3.22
CA LEU A 35 -8.83 5.05 4.43
C LEU A 35 -8.37 5.75 5.71
N GLY A 36 -9.31 5.92 6.64
CA GLY A 36 -9.06 6.32 8.01
C GLY A 36 -8.63 5.15 8.91
N GLY A 37 -8.17 5.47 10.12
CA GLY A 37 -7.69 4.47 11.09
C GLY A 37 -8.72 3.40 11.43
N ASP A 38 -9.99 3.78 11.63
CA ASP A 38 -11.06 2.83 11.94
C ASP A 38 -11.38 1.89 10.77
N GLU A 39 -11.25 2.36 9.53
CA GLU A 39 -11.44 1.54 8.32
C GLU A 39 -10.26 0.58 8.12
N ILE A 40 -9.04 1.03 8.44
CA ILE A 40 -7.84 0.19 8.43
C ILE A 40 -7.91 -0.88 9.53
N ALA A 41 -8.43 -0.53 10.71
CA ALA A 41 -8.59 -1.49 11.81
C ALA A 41 -9.54 -2.65 11.46
N GLN A 42 -10.53 -2.42 10.60
CA GLN A 42 -11.40 -3.48 10.06
C GLN A 42 -10.67 -4.45 9.13
N LEU A 43 -9.47 -4.10 8.68
CA LEU A 43 -8.61 -4.95 7.86
C LEU A 43 -7.59 -5.73 8.71
N ALA A 44 -7.70 -5.71 10.05
CA ALA A 44 -6.83 -6.49 10.92
C ALA A 44 -6.87 -8.00 10.57
N PRO A 45 -5.75 -8.73 10.72
CA PRO A 45 -5.70 -10.14 10.38
C PRO A 45 -6.64 -10.98 11.27
N GLU A 46 -7.30 -11.96 10.67
CA GLU A 46 -7.97 -13.05 11.40
C GLU A 46 -7.00 -14.21 11.67
N SER A 47 -7.37 -15.16 12.54
CA SER A 47 -6.49 -16.22 13.06
C SER A 47 -5.73 -17.05 12.01
N ASP A 48 -6.28 -17.17 10.80
CA ASP A 48 -5.71 -17.95 9.70
C ASP A 48 -5.28 -17.06 8.50
N ASP A 49 -5.27 -15.73 8.67
CA ASP A 49 -4.91 -14.81 7.60
C ASP A 49 -3.38 -14.63 7.46
N GLU A 50 -2.91 -14.43 6.24
CA GLU A 50 -1.52 -14.05 6.01
C GLU A 50 -1.36 -12.59 6.45
N VAL A 51 -0.52 -12.37 7.46
CA VAL A 51 -0.29 -11.05 8.04
C VAL A 51 0.64 -10.24 7.15
N LEU A 52 0.16 -9.09 6.70
CA LEU A 52 0.96 -8.09 6.01
C LEU A 52 1.25 -6.92 6.96
N VAL A 53 2.49 -6.47 6.97
CA VAL A 53 2.91 -5.28 7.71
C VAL A 53 3.19 -4.17 6.72
N THR A 54 2.58 -3.00 6.93
CA THR A 54 2.80 -1.85 6.05
C THR A 54 2.85 -0.55 6.83
N ARG A 55 3.52 0.46 6.25
CA ARG A 55 3.69 1.79 6.82
C ARG A 55 2.70 2.76 6.17
N LEU A 56 2.02 3.56 6.98
CA LEU A 56 1.10 4.62 6.55
C LEU A 56 1.86 5.92 6.25
N THR A 57 1.18 6.91 5.65
CA THR A 57 1.79 8.20 5.31
C THR A 57 2.23 9.01 6.53
N ASP A 58 1.62 8.78 7.69
CA ASP A 58 2.03 9.37 8.97
C ASP A 58 3.26 8.69 9.61
N GLY A 59 3.78 7.62 8.98
CA GLY A 59 4.93 6.86 9.44
C GLY A 59 4.60 5.75 10.44
N SER A 60 3.35 5.61 10.89
CA SER A 60 2.90 4.49 11.71
C SER A 60 2.91 3.17 10.92
N SER A 61 2.94 2.05 11.63
CA SER A 61 2.84 0.71 11.01
C SER A 61 1.55 0.04 11.43
N VAL A 62 0.92 -0.65 10.50
CA VAL A 62 -0.30 -1.42 10.72
C VAL A 62 -0.12 -2.87 10.27
N PHE A 63 -0.84 -3.75 10.96
CA PHE A 63 -0.98 -5.16 10.59
C PHE A 63 -2.32 -5.32 9.91
N VAL A 64 -2.31 -5.86 8.70
CA VAL A 64 -3.52 -6.09 7.90
C VAL A 64 -3.53 -7.51 7.34
N GLY A 65 -4.70 -8.11 7.26
CA GLY A 65 -4.89 -9.42 6.65
C GLY A 65 -4.85 -9.34 5.13
N LYS A 66 -4.06 -10.22 4.50
CA LYS A 66 -3.96 -10.30 3.04
C LYS A 66 -5.32 -10.49 2.39
N ARG A 67 -6.22 -11.28 2.99
CA ARG A 67 -7.57 -11.51 2.46
C ARG A 67 -8.39 -10.22 2.34
N GLY A 68 -8.27 -9.31 3.31
CA GLY A 68 -8.98 -8.02 3.31
C GLY A 68 -8.37 -6.99 2.34
N VAL A 69 -7.05 -7.03 2.16
CA VAL A 69 -6.32 -6.02 1.35
C VAL A 69 -6.24 -6.38 -0.13
N THR A 70 -6.11 -7.67 -0.48
CA THR A 70 -5.94 -8.11 -1.88
C THR A 70 -7.03 -7.56 -2.82
N PRO A 71 -8.33 -7.59 -2.47
CA PRO A 71 -9.37 -7.02 -3.32
C PRO A 71 -9.28 -5.52 -3.51
N ARG A 72 -8.50 -4.79 -2.70
CA ARG A 72 -8.29 -3.34 -2.81
C ARG A 72 -7.12 -3.03 -3.74
N ALA A 73 -6.05 -3.82 -3.66
CA ALA A 73 -4.89 -3.69 -4.55
C ALA A 73 -5.23 -3.97 -6.02
N SER A 74 -6.24 -4.80 -6.31
CA SER A 74 -6.66 -5.16 -7.67
C SER A 74 -7.78 -4.26 -8.25
N ARG A 75 -8.22 -3.22 -7.55
CA ARG A 75 -9.37 -2.39 -7.97
C ARG A 75 -9.05 -1.31 -9.01
N ASP A 76 -7.78 -0.92 -9.14
CA ASP A 76 -7.40 0.29 -9.89
C ASP A 76 -7.14 0.07 -11.40
N GLY A 77 -7.94 -0.78 -12.06
CA GLY A 77 -8.07 -0.76 -13.52
C GLY A 77 -6.84 -1.18 -14.36
N TRP A 78 -5.75 -1.60 -13.72
CA TRP A 78 -4.65 -2.30 -14.39
C TRP A 78 -4.73 -3.78 -14.04
N ALA A 79 -5.41 -4.55 -14.89
CA ALA A 79 -5.23 -5.99 -14.96
C ALA A 79 -3.76 -6.26 -15.34
N CYS A 80 -3.08 -7.13 -14.59
CA CYS A 80 -1.80 -7.70 -14.99
C CYS A 80 -1.88 -8.35 -16.38
#